data_AF-A0A8H7KS84-F1
#
_entry.id   AF-A0A8H7KS84-F1
#
_cell.length_a   1.000
_cell.length_b   1.000
_cell.length_c   1.000
_cell.angle_alpha   90.00
_cell.angle_beta   90.00
_cell.angle_gamma   90.00
#
_symmetry.space_group_name_H-M   'P 1'
#
loop_
_entity.id
_entity.type
_entity.pdbx_description
1 polymer ?
#
loop_
_entity_poly.entity_id
_entity_poly.type
_entity_poly.pdbx_seq_one_letter_code
_entity_poly.pdbx_strand_id
1 'polypeptide(L)'
;MLPNMKAMIANGISFLIDDNATPAEDYSSDQRREQAMFKELLNRCPGLPKELLRATQEEEDEVVGNKLKRGVACARSDDTKNLKKEILPWIAVDGNLQNLNPQLHRNVKTNRGFHHPRTGQLLCPVDLDWKDADIRRDTEHTQAPASFG
;
A
#
# COMPACT_ATOMS: atom_id res chain seq x y z
N MET A 1 3.11 -13.41 5.06
CA MET A 1 2.29 -13.82 3.91
C MET A 1 0.88 -13.28 4.13
N LEU A 2 0.28 -12.60 3.16
CA LEU A 2 -1.14 -12.26 3.26
C LEU A 2 -1.94 -13.56 3.17
N PRO A 3 -2.93 -13.79 4.05
CA PRO A 3 -3.75 -14.99 3.98
C PRO A 3 -4.47 -15.07 2.63
N ASN A 4 -4.74 -16.28 2.15
CA ASN A 4 -5.58 -16.46 0.98
C ASN A 4 -6.99 -15.98 1.33
N MET A 5 -7.32 -14.74 0.98
CA MET A 5 -8.59 -14.13 1.39
C MET A 5 -9.83 -14.88 0.89
N LYS A 6 -9.73 -15.65 -0.21
CA LYS A 6 -10.84 -16.51 -0.64
C LYS A 6 -11.07 -17.63 0.38
N ALA A 7 -10.00 -18.36 0.72
CA ALA A 7 -10.05 -19.44 1.70
C ALA A 7 -10.48 -18.95 3.08
N MET A 8 -9.96 -17.80 3.54
CA MET A 8 -10.34 -17.20 4.82
C MET A 8 -11.84 -16.86 4.89
N ILE A 9 -12.44 -16.36 3.80
CA ILE A 9 -13.87 -16.05 3.74
C ILE A 9 -14.70 -17.33 3.72
N ALA A 10 -14.37 -18.30 2.87
CA ALA A 10 -15.09 -19.57 2.79
C ALA A 10 -15.04 -20.37 4.12
N ASN A 11 -13.87 -20.44 4.75
CA ASN A 11 -13.67 -21.06 6.06
C ASN A 11 -14.46 -20.31 7.15
N GLY A 12 -14.46 -18.98 7.11
CA GLY A 12 -15.19 -18.14 8.05
C GLY A 12 -16.70 -18.29 7.94
N ILE A 13 -17.24 -18.40 6.73
CA ILE A 13 -18.66 -18.66 6.47
C ILE A 13 -19.05 -20.04 6.98
N SER A 14 -18.23 -21.06 6.70
CA SER A 14 -18.44 -22.42 7.22
C SER A 14 -18.53 -22.42 8.76
N PHE A 15 -17.69 -21.63 9.43
CA PHE A 15 -17.75 -21.44 10.88
C PHE A 15 -19.02 -20.72 11.37
N LEU A 16 -19.62 -19.81 10.57
CA LEU A 16 -20.88 -19.16 10.94
C LEU A 16 -22.10 -20.08 10.81
N ILE A 17 -22.02 -21.07 9.92
CA ILE A 17 -23.12 -21.99 9.60
C ILE A 17 -23.05 -23.24 10.50
N ASP A 18 -21.86 -23.60 10.98
CA ASP A 18 -21.66 -24.78 11.84
C ASP A 18 -22.18 -24.54 13.28
N ASP A 19 -23.40 -25.02 13.53
CA ASP A 19 -24.07 -24.99 14.84
C ASP A 19 -23.41 -25.93 15.88
N ASN A 20 -22.49 -26.80 15.44
CA ASN A 20 -21.75 -27.77 16.24
C ASN A 20 -20.25 -27.44 16.26
N ALA A 21 -19.94 -26.14 16.41
CA ALA A 21 -18.59 -25.61 16.32
C ALA A 21 -17.56 -26.47 17.05
N THR A 22 -16.53 -26.90 16.31
CA THR A 22 -15.41 -27.68 16.85
C THR A 22 -14.80 -26.92 18.03
N PRO A 23 -14.51 -27.57 19.18
CA PRO A 23 -13.84 -26.92 20.30
C PRO A 23 -12.58 -26.20 19.84
N ALA A 24 -12.34 -25.00 20.38
CA ALA A 24 -11.24 -24.12 19.94
C ALA A 24 -9.84 -24.78 20.04
N GLU A 25 -9.74 -25.83 20.85
CA GLU A 25 -8.54 -26.62 21.13
C GLU A 25 -8.17 -27.56 19.99
N ASP A 26 -9.13 -27.93 19.14
CA ASP A 26 -8.93 -28.84 18.00
C ASP A 26 -8.46 -28.11 16.73
N TYR A 27 -8.49 -26.76 16.72
CA TYR A 27 -8.02 -25.97 15.59
C TYR A 27 -6.50 -25.79 15.60
N SER A 28 -5.90 -25.95 14.42
CA SER A 28 -4.50 -25.59 14.19
C SER A 28 -4.24 -24.11 14.49
N SER A 29 -2.97 -23.74 14.68
CA SER A 29 -2.58 -22.34 14.86
C SER A 29 -3.02 -21.45 13.69
N ASP A 30 -2.97 -21.99 12.48
CA ASP A 30 -3.34 -21.26 11.27
C ASP A 30 -4.86 -21.08 11.16
N GLN A 31 -5.64 -22.11 11.49
CA GLN A 31 -7.11 -22.02 11.53
C GLN A 31 -7.57 -21.00 12.58
N ARG A 32 -6.98 -21.02 13.79
CA ARG A 32 -7.29 -20.03 14.83
C ARG A 32 -6.96 -18.61 14.39
N ARG A 33 -5.83 -18.43 13.71
CA ARG A 33 -5.44 -17.14 13.14
C ARG A 33 -6.43 -16.68 12.06
N GLU A 34 -6.82 -17.55 11.13
CA GLU A 34 -7.80 -17.25 10.09
C GLU A 34 -9.16 -16.86 10.67
N GLN A 35 -9.64 -17.60 11.67
CA GLN A 35 -10.89 -17.28 12.37
C GLN A 35 -10.81 -15.93 13.10
N ALA A 36 -9.70 -15.63 13.77
CA ALA A 36 -9.50 -14.34 14.43
C ALA A 36 -9.51 -13.17 13.42
N MET A 37 -8.84 -13.34 12.27
CA MET A 37 -8.85 -12.35 11.20
C MET A 37 -10.25 -12.15 10.60
N PHE A 38 -11.00 -13.24 10.40
CA PHE A 38 -12.37 -13.18 9.90
C PHE A 38 -13.31 -12.47 10.89
N LYS A 39 -13.25 -12.79 12.18
CA LYS A 39 -14.03 -12.11 13.23
C LYS A 39 -13.72 -10.61 13.29
N GLU A 40 -12.45 -10.25 13.21
CA GLU A 40 -12.03 -8.84 13.18
C GLU A 40 -12.54 -8.11 11.93
N LEU A 41 -12.57 -8.79 10.77
CA LEU A 41 -13.17 -8.24 9.56
C LEU A 41 -14.66 -7.96 9.73
N LEU A 42 -15.43 -8.88 10.32
CA LEU A 42 -16.86 -8.67 10.58
C LEU A 42 -17.11 -7.53 11.57
N ASN A 43 -16.26 -7.38 12.59
CA ASN A 43 -16.33 -6.26 13.54
C ASN A 43 -16.12 -4.90 12.86
N ARG A 44 -15.17 -4.82 11.91
CA ARG A 44 -14.86 -3.60 11.17
C ARG A 44 -15.88 -3.28 10.08
N CYS A 45 -16.58 -4.29 9.57
CA CYS A 45 -17.58 -4.15 8.53
C CYS A 45 -18.91 -4.78 8.96
N PRO A 46 -19.71 -4.12 9.82
CA PRO A 46 -20.94 -4.69 10.38
C PRO A 46 -22.03 -5.06 9.36
N GLY A 47 -21.97 -4.49 8.15
CA GLY A 47 -22.87 -4.86 7.04
C GLY A 47 -22.44 -6.12 6.28
N LEU A 48 -21.18 -6.54 6.43
CA LEU A 48 -20.61 -7.68 5.71
C LEU A 48 -21.28 -9.01 6.05
N PRO A 49 -21.63 -9.35 7.32
CA PRO A 49 -22.33 -10.61 7.62
C PRO A 49 -23.61 -10.80 6.80
N LYS A 50 -24.39 -9.74 6.59
CA LYS A 50 -25.64 -9.81 5.82
C LYS A 50 -25.38 -10.08 4.33
N GLU A 51 -24.32 -9.47 3.78
CA GLU A 51 -23.92 -9.73 2.40
C GLU A 51 -23.35 -11.15 2.24
N LEU A 52 -22.58 -11.64 3.21
CA LEU A 52 -22.04 -13.01 3.21
C LEU A 52 -23.15 -14.07 3.35
N LEU A 53 -24.14 -13.83 4.20
CA LEU A 53 -25.30 -14.73 4.35
C LEU A 53 -26.22 -14.75 3.12
N ARG A 54 -26.17 -13.71 2.28
CA ARG A 54 -26.83 -13.68 0.98
C ARG A 54 -26.01 -14.39 -0.10
N ALA A 55 -24.69 -14.36 0.05
CA ALA A 55 -23.68 -15.03 -0.76
C ALA A 55 -23.53 -16.50 -0.39
N THR A 56 -24.59 -17.30 -0.51
CA THR A 56 -24.53 -18.76 -0.27
C THR A 56 -23.99 -19.55 -1.47
N GLN A 57 -23.46 -18.88 -2.50
CA GLN A 57 -22.89 -19.46 -3.70
C GLN A 57 -21.36 -19.24 -3.73
N GLU A 58 -20.58 -20.27 -4.07
CA GLU A 58 -19.10 -20.22 -4.14
C GLU A 58 -18.55 -19.08 -5.02
N GLU A 59 -19.31 -18.67 -6.05
CA GLU A 59 -18.99 -17.55 -6.93
C GLU A 59 -19.03 -16.19 -6.19
N GLU A 60 -19.93 -16.02 -5.22
CA GLU A 60 -20.06 -14.76 -4.48
C GLU A 60 -18.97 -14.60 -3.43
N ASP A 61 -18.51 -15.70 -2.80
CA ASP A 61 -17.33 -15.71 -1.90
C ASP A 61 -16.07 -15.28 -2.63
N GLU A 62 -15.90 -15.74 -3.87
CA GLU A 62 -14.81 -15.32 -4.73
C GLU A 62 -14.91 -13.83 -5.06
N VAL A 63 -16.11 -13.33 -5.36
CA VAL A 63 -16.33 -11.90 -5.60
C VAL A 63 -15.98 -11.06 -4.37
N VAL A 64 -16.40 -11.47 -3.17
CA VAL A 64 -16.09 -10.75 -1.92
C VAL A 64 -14.58 -10.79 -1.65
N GLY A 65 -13.95 -11.96 -1.76
CA GLY A 65 -12.50 -12.12 -1.61
C GLY A 65 -11.72 -11.24 -2.59
N ASN A 66 -12.17 -11.15 -3.85
CA ASN A 66 -11.57 -10.30 -4.87
C ASN A 66 -11.78 -8.80 -4.59
N LYS A 67 -12.98 -8.40 -4.13
CA LYS A 67 -13.25 -7.02 -3.72
C LYS A 67 -12.34 -6.58 -2.56
N LEU A 68 -12.14 -7.44 -1.56
CA LEU A 68 -11.22 -7.18 -0.45
C LEU A 68 -9.78 -7.07 -0.95
N LYS A 69 -9.33 -8.00 -1.80
CA LYS A 69 -7.96 -7.98 -2.36
C LYS A 69 -7.71 -6.70 -3.14
N ARG A 70 -8.68 -6.29 -3.95
CA ARG A 70 -8.63 -5.02 -4.69
C ARG A 70 -8.63 -3.83 -3.74
N GLY A 71 -9.45 -3.83 -2.69
CA GLY A 71 -9.47 -2.77 -1.68
C GLY A 71 -8.11 -2.57 -1.02
N VAL A 72 -7.44 -3.65 -0.62
CA VAL A 72 -6.09 -3.60 -0.05
C VAL A 72 -5.08 -3.03 -1.05
N ALA A 73 -5.12 -3.48 -2.31
CA ALA A 73 -4.25 -2.98 -3.36
C ALA A 73 -4.49 -1.48 -3.65
N CYS A 74 -5.75 -1.06 -3.71
CA CYS A 74 -6.15 0.33 -3.90
C CYS A 74 -5.67 1.22 -2.74
N ALA A 75 -5.90 0.82 -1.48
CA ALA A 75 -5.45 1.58 -0.32
C ALA A 75 -3.94 1.81 -0.34
N ARG A 76 -3.14 0.77 -0.62
CA ARG A 76 -1.67 0.91 -0.76
C ARG A 76 -1.27 1.85 -1.91
N SER A 77 -1.98 1.75 -3.04
CA SER A 77 -1.74 2.61 -4.19
C SER A 77 -2.07 4.07 -3.87
N ASP A 78 -3.18 4.32 -3.17
CA ASP A 78 -3.59 5.65 -2.75
C ASP A 78 -2.62 6.25 -1.72
N ASP A 79 -2.19 5.48 -0.73
CA ASP A 79 -1.18 5.91 0.25
C ASP A 79 0.13 6.33 -0.46
N THR A 80 0.67 5.48 -1.34
CA THR A 80 1.92 5.81 -2.06
C THR A 80 1.74 6.96 -3.06
N LYS A 81 0.56 7.09 -3.67
CA LYS A 81 0.20 8.21 -4.56
C LYS A 81 0.05 9.53 -3.81
N ASN A 82 -0.44 9.52 -2.58
CA ASN A 82 -0.66 10.72 -1.78
C ASN A 82 0.59 11.12 -0.99
N LEU A 83 1.36 10.15 -0.48
CA LEU A 83 2.57 10.41 0.31
C LEU A 83 3.58 11.28 -0.45
N LYS A 84 3.80 11.02 -1.74
CA LYS A 84 4.70 11.84 -2.59
C LYS A 84 4.24 13.30 -2.77
N LYS A 85 2.98 13.62 -2.47
CA LYS A 85 2.43 14.98 -2.47
C LYS A 85 2.59 15.63 -1.12
N GLU A 86 2.32 14.87 -0.05
CA GLU A 86 2.39 15.35 1.33
C GLU A 86 3.81 15.53 1.85
N ILE A 87 4.80 14.84 1.29
CA ILE A 87 6.21 15.05 1.63
C ILE A 87 6.80 16.34 1.05
N LEU A 88 6.17 16.93 0.03
CA LEU A 88 6.72 18.11 -0.65
C LEU A 88 6.87 19.32 0.30
N PRO A 89 5.87 19.67 1.14
CA PRO A 89 6.07 20.71 2.14
C PRO A 89 7.26 20.43 3.07
N TRP A 90 7.53 19.17 3.42
CA TRP A 90 8.59 18.83 4.38
C TRP A 90 9.99 19.05 3.82
N ILE A 91 10.15 19.03 2.50
CA ILE A 91 11.44 19.32 1.86
C ILE A 91 11.66 20.83 1.63
N ALA A 92 10.61 21.65 1.72
CA ALA A 92 10.75 23.10 1.72
C ALA A 92 11.36 23.57 3.04
N VAL A 93 12.30 24.52 2.97
CA VAL A 93 13.11 24.96 4.12
C VAL A 93 12.27 25.52 5.27
N ASP A 94 11.09 26.05 4.97
CA ASP A 94 10.14 26.67 5.91
C ASP A 94 8.72 26.08 5.80
N GLY A 95 8.56 24.92 5.13
CA GLY A 95 7.24 24.38 4.80
C GLY A 95 6.55 25.08 3.63
N ASN A 96 7.10 26.18 3.10
CA ASN A 96 6.53 26.92 1.98
C ASN A 96 7.14 26.47 0.65
N LEU A 97 6.31 25.77 -0.15
CA LEU A 97 6.68 25.30 -1.47
C LEU A 97 7.07 26.40 -2.46
N GLN A 98 6.61 27.64 -2.24
CA GLN A 98 6.96 28.78 -3.10
C GLN A 98 8.46 29.15 -2.99
N ASN A 99 9.12 28.74 -1.91
CA ASN A 99 10.53 28.99 -1.68
C ASN A 99 11.44 27.95 -2.35
N LEU A 100 10.87 26.92 -2.97
CA LEU A 100 11.63 26.02 -3.83
C LEU A 100 11.86 26.68 -5.18
N ASN A 101 13.12 26.69 -5.63
CA ASN A 101 13.50 27.20 -6.93
C ASN A 101 14.19 26.08 -7.75
N PRO A 102 13.58 25.60 -8.84
CA PRO A 102 12.26 25.97 -9.37
C PRO A 102 11.10 25.45 -8.49
N GLN A 103 9.91 26.04 -8.61
CA GLN A 103 8.77 25.62 -7.79
C GLN A 103 8.36 24.16 -8.10
N LEU A 104 8.15 23.37 -7.05
CA LEU A 104 7.67 21.99 -7.17
C LEU A 104 6.16 21.91 -7.01
N HIS A 105 5.50 21.36 -8.03
CA HIS A 105 4.06 21.12 -7.99
C HIS A 105 3.74 19.70 -7.53
N ARG A 106 2.69 19.53 -6.71
CA ARG A 106 2.28 18.24 -6.12
C ARG A 106 2.01 17.14 -7.15
N ASN A 107 1.58 17.51 -8.35
CA ASN A 107 1.20 16.55 -9.40
C ASN A 107 2.26 16.37 -10.52
N VAL A 108 3.34 17.15 -10.51
CA VAL A 108 4.40 17.08 -11.55
C VAL A 108 5.58 16.29 -11.00
N LYS A 109 6.04 15.26 -11.74
CA LYS A 109 7.16 14.41 -11.34
C LYS A 109 8.46 14.70 -12.10
N THR A 110 8.36 15.25 -13.31
CA THR A 110 9.46 15.37 -14.27
C THR A 110 10.58 16.28 -13.78
N ASN A 111 10.26 17.24 -12.92
CA ASN A 111 11.20 18.19 -12.32
C ASN A 111 11.59 17.82 -10.88
N ARG A 112 11.57 16.54 -10.51
CA ARG A 112 11.96 16.05 -9.17
C ARG A 112 13.17 15.11 -9.28
N GLY A 113 13.64 14.63 -8.13
CA GLY A 113 14.79 13.74 -8.08
C GLY A 113 16.07 14.54 -8.30
N PHE A 114 17.01 14.01 -9.09
CA PHE A 114 18.25 14.72 -9.42
C PHE A 114 18.04 15.92 -10.36
N HIS A 115 16.91 15.99 -11.07
CA HIS A 115 16.52 17.12 -11.94
C HIS A 115 16.13 18.41 -11.18
N HIS A 116 16.21 18.44 -9.86
CA HIS A 116 15.89 19.63 -9.07
C HIS A 116 16.90 19.81 -7.92
N PRO A 117 17.45 21.03 -7.72
CA PRO A 117 18.53 21.26 -6.76
C PRO A 117 18.23 20.74 -5.34
N ARG A 118 17.05 21.05 -4.80
CA ARG A 118 16.64 20.60 -3.45
C ARG A 118 16.47 19.09 -3.34
N THR A 119 15.71 18.45 -4.23
CA THR A 119 15.46 17.01 -4.15
C THR A 119 16.70 16.21 -4.50
N GLY A 120 17.54 16.70 -5.41
CA GLY A 120 18.81 16.08 -5.77
C GLY A 120 19.80 16.13 -4.61
N GLN A 121 19.89 17.28 -3.92
CA GLN A 121 20.69 17.41 -2.69
C GLN A 121 20.28 16.39 -1.62
N LEU A 122 18.98 16.17 -1.43
CA LEU A 122 18.46 15.22 -0.43
C LEU A 122 18.66 13.74 -0.82
N LEU A 123 18.82 13.46 -2.11
CA LEU A 123 19.07 12.11 -2.65
C LEU A 123 20.56 11.82 -2.86
N CYS A 124 21.40 12.85 -2.87
CA CYS A 124 22.83 12.73 -3.06
C CYS A 124 23.41 11.88 -1.92
N PRO A 125 24.19 10.81 -2.23
CA PRO A 125 24.91 10.07 -1.22
C PRO A 125 25.74 11.00 -0.32
N VAL A 126 25.81 10.67 0.97
CA VAL A 126 26.56 11.46 1.97
C VAL A 126 28.04 11.64 1.63
N ASP A 127 28.62 10.68 0.90
CA ASP A 127 30.03 10.70 0.50
C ASP A 127 30.31 11.62 -0.71
N LEU A 128 29.27 12.20 -1.32
CA LEU A 128 29.38 13.05 -2.50
C LEU A 128 28.94 14.48 -2.18
N ASP A 129 29.65 15.48 -2.71
CA ASP A 129 29.26 16.88 -2.57
C ASP A 129 28.30 17.27 -3.70
N TRP A 130 27.02 17.47 -3.37
CA TRP A 130 26.02 17.95 -4.32
C TRP A 130 26.33 19.34 -4.92
N LYS A 131 27.22 20.13 -4.28
CA LYS A 131 27.65 21.42 -4.84
C LYS A 131 28.61 21.25 -6.03
N ASP A 132 29.22 20.08 -6.17
CA ASP A 132 30.06 19.74 -7.32
C ASP A 132 29.19 19.55 -8.57
N ALA A 133 29.52 20.30 -9.62
CA ALA A 133 28.79 20.29 -10.88
C ALA A 133 28.94 18.95 -11.64
N ASP A 134 30.05 18.25 -11.46
CA ASP A 134 30.29 16.97 -12.11
C ASP A 134 29.47 15.87 -11.44
N ILE A 135 29.40 15.86 -10.10
CA ILE A 135 28.50 14.98 -9.33
C ILE A 135 27.04 15.18 -9.73
N ARG A 136 26.59 16.42 -9.88
CA ARG A 136 25.22 16.72 -10.33
C ARG A 136 24.95 16.18 -11.73
N ARG A 137 25.89 16.35 -12.65
CA ARG A 137 25.74 15.87 -14.04
C ARG A 137 25.68 14.35 -14.10
N ASP A 138 26.56 13.67 -13.37
CA ASP A 138 26.62 12.20 -13.36
C ASP A 138 25.36 11.59 -12.74
N THR A 139 24.86 12.18 -11.65
CA THR A 139 23.63 11.72 -10.98
C THR A 139 22.36 11.97 -11.81
N GLU A 140 22.30 13.05 -12.59
CA GLU A 140 21.24 13.30 -13.56
C GLU A 140 21.27 12.26 -14.72
N HIS A 141 22.46 11.93 -15.25
CA HIS A 141 22.59 10.95 -16.34
C HIS A 141 22.32 9.50 -15.93
N THR A 142 22.63 9.12 -14.69
CA THR A 142 22.40 7.76 -14.18
C THR A 142 20.89 7.42 -14.08
N GLN A 143 19.99 8.41 -14.19
CA GLN A 143 18.52 8.19 -14.22
C GLN A 143 17.94 7.88 -15.60
N ALA A 144 18.74 7.84 -16.68
CA ALA A 144 18.27 7.29 -17.95
C ALA A 144 17.87 5.82 -17.76
N PRO A 145 16.74 5.34 -18.32
CA PRO A 145 16.30 3.98 -18.08
C PRO A 145 17.42 3.03 -18.50
N ALA A 146 17.88 2.21 -17.56
CA ALA A 146 18.65 1.02 -17.90
C ALA A 146 17.81 0.25 -18.91
N SER A 147 18.24 0.28 -20.17
CA SER A 147 17.76 -0.63 -21.19
C SER A 147 18.11 -2.03 -20.69
N PHE A 148 17.12 -2.72 -20.13
CA PHE A 148 17.21 -4.16 -19.92
C PHE A 148 17.22 -4.79 -21.32
N GLY A 149 18.43 -5.14 -21.78
CA GLY A 149 18.63 -6.07 -22.89
C GLY A 149 18.45 -7.51 -22.43
#